data_AF-A0AAV9Q3P7-F1
#
_entry.id   AF-A0AAV9Q3P7-F1
#
_cell.length_a   1.000
_cell.length_b   1.000
_cell.length_c   1.000
_cell.angle_alpha   90.00
_cell.angle_beta   90.00
_cell.angle_gamma   90.00
#
_symmetry.space_group_name_H-M   'P 1'
#
loop_
_entity.id
_entity.type
_entity.pdbx_description
1 polymer ?
#
loop_
_entity_poly.entity_id
_entity_poly.type
_entity_poly.pdbx_seq_one_letter_code
_entity_poly.pdbx_strand_id
1 'polypeptide(L)'
;MAWTATFLWPYEDGRERHGYTLLPVPSPVEFSFNGLRNDPFNSLPGKYTNCVPGALDYYTQVLGPLHEPLLVAVNMVNPMMTWMFPLLLKHESAFHGAIALSQAYLEKRQNPAAKLSSEVAFHRRRAVDVLHDHLSNVEGPPDDATVMTVLALAALDVLEGTDNMAHRKGLALVVAKKGGLDNVGGRGLVKAYLIQFDYFWMLETGSKPIFPLAKRKKNRTYPRQPFDPDMLALIGTLPAGFAALANQGSLGVDVLEILSRVNRFALAKAANLHLPLINDPIPEGQDYQDIFDTCSCLHASASTEHSLEKNICLAIILFCFDIHSPAGVSAKITPYRGARRELTRSLQFTPSSNAAERACLIWIWMIVVASWKRDHDLCDESLWLYQAFFEKFEEVRSWQAVSHAMRQFLWYQPLAQPWQTSWREALNDYQRMQQNPRLVEIASGEEDQLSPLSSPGTKHSTRESTPASASSGGFGEDWARTRSLPSRPRRTSQAHDAFEDGNPGPARPHGVLPPMFTLDTYLGEIR
;
A
#
# COMPACT_ATOMS: atom_id res chain seq x y z
N MET A 1 61.29 -18.34 -19.84
CA MET A 1 60.09 -19.08 -20.27
C MET A 1 58.90 -18.18 -19.95
N ALA A 2 58.50 -17.20 -20.79
CA ALA A 2 57.95 -17.29 -22.16
C ALA A 2 56.67 -18.14 -22.14
N TRP A 3 55.46 -17.66 -22.47
CA TRP A 3 55.08 -16.74 -23.55
C TRP A 3 53.79 -15.95 -23.26
N THR A 4 53.82 -14.68 -23.67
CA THR A 4 52.69 -13.81 -24.08
C THR A 4 52.12 -14.23 -25.43
N ALA A 5 50.80 -14.06 -25.65
CA ALA A 5 50.21 -14.01 -26.99
C ALA A 5 49.17 -12.90 -27.07
N THR A 6 49.64 -11.75 -27.53
CA THR A 6 48.88 -10.62 -28.07
C THR A 6 48.53 -10.98 -29.53
N PHE A 7 47.29 -10.77 -29.96
CA PHE A 7 46.95 -10.69 -31.39
C PHE A 7 46.42 -9.30 -31.70
N LEU A 8 47.12 -8.62 -32.61
CA LEU A 8 46.81 -7.33 -33.20
C LEU A 8 46.45 -7.52 -34.68
N TRP A 9 45.60 -6.59 -35.17
CA TRP A 9 45.49 -6.04 -36.55
C TRP A 9 44.56 -6.76 -37.56
N PRO A 10 43.99 -6.09 -38.62
CA PRO A 10 44.11 -4.67 -39.03
C PRO A 10 42.85 -3.81 -39.12
N TYR A 11 43.14 -2.50 -39.24
CA TYR A 11 42.33 -1.43 -39.82
C TYR A 11 42.54 -1.38 -41.35
N GLU A 12 41.46 -1.40 -42.16
CA GLU A 12 41.32 -0.57 -43.37
C GLU A 12 39.91 -0.64 -44.00
N ASP A 13 39.34 0.56 -44.14
CA ASP A 13 38.54 1.15 -45.24
C ASP A 13 37.10 0.72 -45.61
N GLY A 14 36.20 1.67 -45.40
CA GLY A 14 35.23 2.19 -46.39
C GLY A 14 34.31 1.23 -47.15
N ARG A 15 33.09 1.02 -46.63
CA ARG A 15 31.82 1.20 -47.40
C ARG A 15 30.57 1.06 -46.55
N GLU A 16 29.65 2.01 -46.75
CA GLU A 16 28.31 2.08 -46.19
C GLU A 16 27.52 0.77 -46.31
N ARG A 17 26.94 0.30 -45.19
CA ARG A 17 25.66 -0.43 -45.18
C ARG A 17 24.87 -0.05 -43.94
N HIS A 18 23.69 0.51 -44.16
CA HIS A 18 22.66 0.68 -43.14
C HIS A 18 22.27 -0.70 -42.60
N GLY A 19 22.65 -0.98 -41.36
CA GLY A 19 22.26 -2.19 -40.63
C GLY A 19 21.84 -1.80 -39.23
N TYR A 20 20.54 -1.91 -38.95
CA TYR A 20 19.98 -1.77 -37.61
C TYR A 20 20.74 -2.69 -36.64
N THR A 21 21.61 -2.11 -35.82
CA THR A 21 22.33 -2.85 -34.79
C THR A 21 21.37 -2.97 -33.60
N LEU A 22 20.66 -4.10 -33.55
CA LEU A 22 19.89 -4.50 -32.38
C LEU A 22 20.85 -4.55 -31.18
N LEU A 23 20.53 -3.80 -30.14
CA LEU A 23 21.24 -3.82 -28.87
C LEU A 23 21.31 -5.25 -28.31
N PRO A 24 22.39 -5.63 -27.62
CA PRO A 24 22.51 -6.96 -27.03
C PRO A 24 21.42 -7.13 -25.98
N VAL A 25 20.54 -8.10 -26.22
CA VAL A 25 19.54 -8.59 -25.28
C VAL A 25 20.28 -9.09 -24.03
N PRO A 26 19.87 -8.70 -22.80
CA PRO A 26 20.49 -9.19 -21.58
C PRO A 26 20.43 -10.73 -21.47
N SER A 27 21.41 -11.27 -20.75
CA SER A 27 21.68 -12.68 -20.52
C SER A 27 20.45 -13.53 -20.11
N PRO A 28 20.33 -14.81 -20.54
CA PRO A 28 19.11 -15.64 -20.39
C PRO A 28 18.72 -16.08 -18.96
N VAL A 29 19.26 -15.47 -17.92
CA VAL A 29 18.94 -15.82 -16.52
C VAL A 29 17.72 -15.06 -16.00
N GLU A 30 17.23 -14.04 -16.72
CA GLU A 30 16.16 -13.14 -16.22
C GLU A 30 14.71 -13.52 -16.60
N PHE A 31 14.46 -14.55 -17.42
CA PHE A 31 13.10 -14.94 -17.82
C PHE A 31 12.90 -16.44 -18.06
N SER A 32 13.18 -17.28 -17.07
CA SER A 32 12.67 -18.65 -17.09
C SER A 32 11.89 -19.00 -15.82
N PHE A 33 10.64 -18.52 -15.79
CA PHE A 33 9.54 -19.29 -15.17
C PHE A 33 9.29 -20.55 -16.03
N ASN A 34 10.33 -21.37 -16.23
CA ASN A 34 10.15 -22.67 -16.84
C ASN A 34 9.52 -23.51 -15.73
N GLY A 35 8.19 -23.69 -15.80
CA GLY A 35 7.37 -24.50 -14.90
C GLY A 35 7.78 -25.98 -14.85
N LEU A 36 9.01 -26.22 -14.39
CA LEU A 36 9.66 -27.51 -14.25
C LEU A 36 9.77 -27.92 -12.78
N ARG A 37 9.42 -27.04 -11.83
CA ARG A 37 9.17 -27.41 -10.43
C ARG A 37 7.80 -28.10 -10.33
N ASN A 38 7.70 -29.25 -10.98
CA ASN A 38 6.63 -30.19 -10.68
C ASN A 38 6.94 -30.78 -9.32
N ASP A 39 5.95 -30.84 -8.45
CA ASP A 39 6.02 -31.54 -7.18
C ASP A 39 6.08 -33.05 -7.46
N PRO A 40 7.27 -33.67 -7.46
CA PRO A 40 7.43 -35.04 -7.96
C PRO A 40 6.84 -36.06 -6.98
N PHE A 41 6.53 -35.64 -5.76
CA PHE A 41 6.01 -36.47 -4.70
C PHE A 41 4.51 -36.25 -4.45
N ASN A 42 3.87 -35.34 -5.18
CA ASN A 42 2.48 -34.92 -4.96
C ASN A 42 2.22 -34.60 -3.46
N SER A 43 3.19 -33.90 -2.88
CA SER A 43 3.26 -33.44 -1.49
C SER A 43 2.49 -32.15 -1.22
N LEU A 44 2.14 -31.39 -2.25
CA LEU A 44 1.33 -30.18 -2.15
C LEU A 44 -0.13 -30.55 -1.83
N PRO A 45 -0.79 -29.79 -0.94
CA PRO A 45 -2.16 -30.10 -0.53
C PRO A 45 -3.17 -29.77 -1.65
N GLY A 46 -4.26 -30.52 -1.71
CA GLY A 46 -5.38 -30.25 -2.63
C GLY A 46 -5.19 -30.73 -4.06
N LYS A 47 -6.07 -30.28 -4.96
CA LYS A 47 -6.06 -30.71 -6.38
C LYS A 47 -5.07 -29.88 -7.19
N TYR A 48 -4.14 -30.56 -7.84
CA TYR A 48 -3.16 -29.95 -8.73
C TYR A 48 -3.76 -29.69 -10.13
N THR A 49 -3.75 -28.42 -10.56
CA THR A 49 -4.06 -28.04 -11.95
C THR A 49 -2.81 -27.53 -12.67
N ASN A 50 -2.90 -27.29 -13.97
CA ASN A 50 -1.75 -26.87 -14.79
C ASN A 50 -1.19 -25.49 -14.38
N CYS A 51 -1.96 -24.64 -13.69
CA CYS A 51 -1.47 -23.32 -13.28
C CYS A 51 -0.62 -23.36 -12.00
N VAL A 52 -0.75 -24.41 -11.18
CA VAL A 52 -0.13 -24.51 -9.85
C VAL A 52 1.38 -24.23 -9.86
N PRO A 53 2.22 -24.88 -10.69
CA PRO A 53 3.67 -24.67 -10.61
C PRO A 53 4.06 -23.24 -10.98
N GLY A 54 3.39 -22.64 -11.98
CA GLY A 54 3.62 -21.25 -12.37
C GLY A 54 3.17 -20.27 -11.29
N ALA A 55 2.00 -20.48 -10.69
CA ALA A 55 1.47 -19.66 -9.61
C ALA A 55 2.34 -19.72 -8.34
N LEU A 56 2.82 -20.91 -7.97
CA LEU A 56 3.68 -21.10 -6.80
C LEU A 56 5.08 -20.49 -6.99
N ASP A 57 5.66 -20.64 -8.18
CA ASP A 57 6.92 -19.97 -8.50
C ASP A 57 6.74 -18.45 -8.53
N TYR A 58 5.61 -17.96 -9.06
CA TYR A 58 5.27 -16.53 -8.98
C TYR A 58 5.11 -16.03 -7.54
N TYR A 59 4.46 -16.81 -6.66
CA TYR A 59 4.33 -16.48 -5.24
C TYR A 59 5.72 -16.28 -4.60
N THR A 60 6.61 -17.26 -4.78
CA THR A 60 7.90 -17.32 -4.09
C THR A 60 8.96 -16.39 -4.68
N GLN A 61 8.97 -16.21 -6.01
CA GLN A 61 10.00 -15.44 -6.71
C GLN A 61 9.58 -14.00 -6.97
N VAL A 62 8.28 -13.70 -6.95
CA VAL A 62 7.76 -12.35 -7.23
C VAL A 62 7.02 -11.79 -6.04
N LEU A 63 5.89 -12.38 -5.63
CA LEU A 63 5.03 -11.74 -4.62
C LEU A 63 5.71 -11.65 -3.25
N GLY A 64 6.35 -12.71 -2.77
CA GLY A 64 7.08 -12.70 -1.51
C GLY A 64 8.14 -11.58 -1.48
N PRO A 65 9.13 -11.59 -2.38
CA PRO A 65 10.19 -10.58 -2.42
C PRO A 65 9.70 -9.15 -2.67
N LEU A 66 8.56 -8.96 -3.35
CA LEU A 66 8.04 -7.65 -3.72
C LEU A 66 7.66 -6.76 -2.54
N HIS A 67 7.20 -7.36 -1.43
CA HIS A 67 6.90 -6.62 -0.20
C HIS A 67 8.14 -6.30 0.63
N GLU A 68 9.27 -6.98 0.39
CA GLU A 68 10.47 -6.92 1.24
C GLU A 68 10.92 -5.49 1.58
N PRO A 69 11.04 -4.55 0.62
CA PRO A 69 11.56 -3.22 0.94
C PRO A 69 10.60 -2.43 1.84
N LEU A 70 9.29 -2.64 1.71
CA LEU A 70 8.30 -2.02 2.59
C LEU A 70 8.36 -2.63 3.99
N LEU A 71 8.55 -3.94 4.09
CA LEU A 71 8.68 -4.65 5.36
C LEU A 71 9.94 -4.20 6.12
N VAL A 72 11.06 -4.05 5.42
CA VAL A 72 12.29 -3.44 5.95
C VAL A 72 12.03 -2.01 6.42
N ALA A 73 11.27 -1.22 5.66
CA ALA A 73 10.93 0.15 6.03
C ALA A 73 10.20 0.20 7.39
N VAL A 74 9.35 -0.79 7.68
CA VAL A 74 8.58 -0.89 8.93
C VAL A 74 9.15 -1.88 9.97
N ASN A 75 10.41 -2.29 9.83
CA ASN A 75 11.10 -3.21 10.76
C ASN A 75 10.44 -4.59 10.93
N MET A 76 9.82 -5.12 9.88
CA MET A 76 9.08 -6.38 9.92
C MET A 76 9.79 -7.44 9.08
N VAL A 77 9.78 -8.70 9.53
CA VAL A 77 10.14 -9.84 8.66
C VAL A 77 9.08 -10.03 7.60
N ASN A 78 9.35 -10.84 6.58
CA ASN A 78 8.39 -11.08 5.50
C ASN A 78 7.32 -12.13 5.85
N PRO A 79 6.09 -11.73 6.22
CA PRO A 79 5.06 -12.68 6.63
C PRO A 79 4.60 -13.57 5.47
N MET A 80 4.78 -13.15 4.21
CA MET A 80 4.47 -14.01 3.05
C MET A 80 5.32 -15.28 3.07
N MET A 81 6.58 -15.17 3.50
CA MET A 81 7.52 -16.28 3.51
C MET A 81 7.64 -16.95 4.88
N THR A 82 7.58 -16.19 5.98
CA THR A 82 7.78 -16.74 7.33
C THR A 82 6.52 -17.30 7.96
N TRP A 83 5.34 -16.81 7.56
CA TRP A 83 4.05 -17.22 8.14
C TRP A 83 3.14 -17.89 7.09
N MET A 84 2.87 -17.22 5.97
CA MET A 84 1.91 -17.72 4.97
C MET A 84 2.42 -18.91 4.16
N PHE A 85 3.70 -18.90 3.76
CA PHE A 85 4.27 -19.99 2.97
C PHE A 85 4.27 -21.34 3.71
N PRO A 86 4.62 -21.43 5.01
CA PRO A 86 4.40 -22.66 5.76
C PRO A 86 2.94 -23.12 5.82
N LEU A 87 1.97 -22.19 5.89
CA LEU A 87 0.55 -22.52 5.94
C LEU A 87 0.03 -23.05 4.60
N LEU A 88 0.40 -22.42 3.49
CA LEU A 88 -0.03 -22.88 2.16
C LEU A 88 0.49 -24.27 1.83
N LEU A 89 1.63 -24.70 2.39
CA LEU A 89 2.16 -26.04 2.18
C LEU A 89 1.48 -27.11 3.05
N LYS A 90 0.71 -26.71 4.07
CA LYS A 90 0.11 -27.62 5.05
C LYS A 90 -1.41 -27.71 4.99
N HIS A 91 -2.08 -26.65 4.54
CA HIS A 91 -3.53 -26.53 4.59
C HIS A 91 -4.10 -26.32 3.19
N GLU A 92 -5.05 -27.18 2.80
CA GLU A 92 -5.64 -27.19 1.46
C GLU A 92 -6.38 -25.87 1.13
N SER A 93 -7.12 -25.30 2.08
CA SER A 93 -7.82 -24.02 1.88
C SER A 93 -6.84 -22.87 1.64
N ALA A 94 -5.77 -22.78 2.44
CA ALA A 94 -4.71 -21.78 2.30
C ALA A 94 -3.97 -21.94 0.98
N PHE A 95 -3.67 -23.18 0.58
CA PHE A 95 -3.07 -23.50 -0.71
C PHE A 95 -3.91 -22.99 -1.87
N HIS A 96 -5.18 -23.40 -1.95
CA HIS A 96 -6.04 -22.99 -3.05
C HIS A 96 -6.23 -21.46 -3.08
N GLY A 97 -6.35 -20.80 -1.92
CA GLY A 97 -6.39 -19.33 -1.83
C GLY A 97 -5.11 -18.67 -2.36
N ALA A 98 -3.94 -19.18 -1.96
CA ALA A 98 -2.64 -18.67 -2.41
C ALA A 98 -2.46 -18.82 -3.93
N ILE A 99 -2.79 -19.99 -4.47
CA ILE A 99 -2.67 -20.28 -5.90
C ILE A 99 -3.60 -19.38 -6.70
N ALA A 100 -4.87 -19.22 -6.28
CA ALA A 100 -5.80 -18.31 -6.93
C ALA A 100 -5.27 -16.87 -6.95
N LEU A 101 -4.81 -16.35 -5.81
CA LEU A 101 -4.26 -14.99 -5.70
C LEU A 101 -3.01 -14.81 -6.56
N SER A 102 -2.08 -15.75 -6.51
CA SER A 102 -0.81 -15.69 -7.25
C SER A 102 -1.02 -15.76 -8.75
N GLN A 103 -1.89 -16.67 -9.19
CA GLN A 103 -2.27 -16.79 -10.59
C GLN A 103 -2.99 -15.53 -11.08
N ALA A 104 -3.87 -14.94 -10.28
CA ALA A 104 -4.56 -13.70 -10.64
C ALA A 104 -3.58 -12.53 -10.82
N TYR A 105 -2.60 -12.38 -9.90
CA TYR A 105 -1.56 -11.35 -10.06
C TYR A 105 -0.68 -11.60 -11.28
N LEU A 106 -0.32 -12.86 -11.57
CA LEU A 106 0.45 -13.22 -12.76
C LEU A 106 -0.32 -12.85 -14.04
N GLU A 107 -1.60 -13.20 -14.13
CA GLU A 107 -2.45 -12.87 -15.28
C GLU A 107 -2.62 -11.36 -15.44
N LYS A 108 -2.87 -10.62 -14.35
CA LYS A 108 -2.98 -9.16 -14.37
C LYS A 108 -1.68 -8.46 -14.73
N ARG A 109 -0.53 -9.04 -14.37
CA ARG A 109 0.77 -8.55 -14.82
C ARG A 109 0.95 -8.74 -16.33
N GLN A 110 0.53 -9.88 -16.86
CA GLN A 110 0.68 -10.18 -18.30
C GLN A 110 -0.31 -9.38 -19.15
N ASN A 111 -1.55 -9.23 -18.69
CA ASN A 111 -2.57 -8.44 -19.35
C ASN A 111 -3.51 -7.79 -18.31
N PRO A 112 -3.27 -6.50 -17.96
CA PRO A 112 -4.05 -5.80 -16.92
C PRO A 112 -5.57 -5.78 -17.18
N ALA A 113 -5.98 -5.65 -18.44
CA ALA A 113 -7.38 -5.54 -18.85
C ALA A 113 -8.08 -6.89 -19.01
N ALA A 114 -7.33 -8.01 -19.03
CA ALA A 114 -7.93 -9.33 -19.19
C ALA A 114 -8.80 -9.72 -17.99
N LYS A 115 -9.86 -10.47 -18.28
CA LYS A 115 -10.62 -11.20 -17.26
C LYS A 115 -9.75 -12.34 -16.71
N LEU A 116 -9.93 -12.65 -15.43
CA LEU A 116 -9.23 -13.76 -14.78
C LEU A 116 -9.69 -15.11 -15.35
N SER A 117 -8.78 -16.06 -15.40
CA SER A 117 -9.02 -17.37 -16.00
C SER A 117 -9.96 -18.26 -15.17
N SER A 118 -10.42 -19.35 -15.81
CA SER A 118 -11.18 -20.40 -15.12
C SER A 118 -10.37 -21.11 -14.03
N GLU A 119 -9.03 -21.09 -14.12
CA GLU A 119 -8.14 -21.66 -13.10
C GLU A 119 -8.19 -20.85 -11.80
N VAL A 120 -8.12 -19.53 -11.89
CA VAL A 120 -8.33 -18.64 -10.72
C VAL A 120 -9.68 -18.92 -10.08
N ALA A 121 -10.74 -18.99 -10.89
CA ALA A 121 -12.09 -19.26 -10.40
C ALA A 121 -12.22 -20.65 -9.76
N PHE A 122 -11.53 -21.67 -10.31
CA PHE A 122 -11.50 -23.02 -9.75
C PHE A 122 -10.84 -23.03 -8.37
N HIS A 123 -9.63 -22.49 -8.25
CA HIS A 123 -8.90 -22.45 -6.98
C HIS A 123 -9.64 -21.58 -5.95
N ARG A 124 -10.25 -20.46 -6.35
CA ARG A 124 -11.08 -19.63 -5.44
C ARG A 124 -12.26 -20.42 -4.88
N ARG A 125 -13.04 -21.09 -5.73
CA ARG A 125 -14.18 -21.91 -5.28
C ARG A 125 -13.71 -23.03 -4.34
N ARG A 126 -12.63 -23.73 -4.70
CA ARG A 126 -12.10 -24.80 -3.87
C ARG A 126 -11.63 -24.31 -2.50
N ALA A 127 -11.00 -23.13 -2.44
CA ALA A 127 -10.62 -22.51 -1.18
C ALA A 127 -11.85 -22.23 -0.30
N VAL A 128 -12.93 -21.70 -0.89
CA VAL A 128 -14.20 -21.44 -0.19
C VAL A 128 -14.86 -22.73 0.29
N ASP A 129 -14.95 -23.76 -0.56
CA ASP A 129 -15.58 -25.04 -0.22
C ASP A 129 -14.86 -25.71 0.96
N VAL A 130 -13.52 -25.83 0.88
CA VAL A 130 -12.70 -26.45 1.93
C VAL A 130 -12.75 -25.63 3.21
N LEU A 131 -12.72 -24.30 3.11
CA LEU A 131 -12.86 -23.41 4.26
C LEU A 131 -14.23 -23.55 4.93
N HIS A 132 -15.30 -23.64 4.14
CA HIS A 132 -16.65 -23.82 4.64
C HIS A 132 -16.80 -25.16 5.39
N ASP A 133 -16.31 -26.25 4.79
CA ASP A 133 -16.31 -27.57 5.41
C ASP A 133 -15.50 -27.57 6.72
N HIS A 134 -14.34 -26.91 6.73
CA HIS A 134 -13.53 -26.77 7.93
C HIS A 134 -14.26 -25.98 9.03
N LEU A 135 -14.80 -24.80 8.70
CA LEU A 135 -15.50 -23.94 9.65
C LEU A 135 -16.80 -24.55 10.18
N SER A 136 -17.45 -25.42 9.41
CA SER A 136 -18.65 -26.15 9.85
C SER A 136 -18.35 -27.20 10.90
N ASN A 137 -17.11 -27.70 10.95
CA ASN A 137 -16.69 -28.79 11.83
C ASN A 137 -15.72 -28.34 12.93
N VAL A 138 -15.28 -27.07 12.94
CA VAL A 138 -14.29 -26.60 13.91
C VAL A 138 -14.93 -26.35 15.28
N GLU A 139 -14.45 -27.06 16.29
CA GLU A 139 -14.72 -26.76 17.69
C GLU A 139 -13.65 -25.81 18.23
N GLY A 140 -14.05 -24.59 18.61
CA GLY A 140 -13.14 -23.59 19.20
C GLY A 140 -12.65 -22.51 18.22
N PRO A 141 -11.56 -21.80 18.57
CA PRO A 141 -10.99 -20.72 17.75
C PRO A 141 -10.47 -21.25 16.40
N PRO A 142 -10.71 -20.54 15.29
CA PRO A 142 -10.14 -20.91 13.99
C PRO A 142 -8.61 -20.90 13.99
N ASP A 143 -8.02 -21.77 13.18
CA ASP A 143 -6.57 -21.85 12.99
C ASP A 143 -6.01 -20.67 12.16
N ASP A 144 -4.68 -20.61 12.01
CA ASP A 144 -4.04 -19.54 11.23
C ASP A 144 -4.24 -19.71 9.73
N ALA A 145 -4.43 -20.94 9.26
CA ALA A 145 -4.74 -21.23 7.86
C ALA A 145 -6.08 -20.60 7.46
N THR A 146 -7.08 -20.64 8.33
CA THR A 146 -8.37 -19.95 8.15
C THR A 146 -8.16 -18.45 7.96
N VAL A 147 -7.36 -17.80 8.81
CA VAL A 147 -7.05 -16.35 8.69
C VAL A 147 -6.43 -16.06 7.33
N MET A 148 -5.41 -16.85 6.95
CA MET A 148 -4.69 -16.70 5.69
C MET A 148 -5.60 -16.91 4.48
N THR A 149 -6.44 -17.95 4.48
CA THR A 149 -7.39 -18.23 3.38
C THR A 149 -8.35 -17.06 3.19
N VAL A 150 -8.98 -16.58 4.27
CA VAL A 150 -9.93 -15.48 4.18
C VAL A 150 -9.25 -14.18 3.75
N LEU A 151 -8.02 -13.93 4.20
CA LEU A 151 -7.21 -12.81 3.75
C LEU A 151 -6.87 -12.88 2.25
N ALA A 152 -6.51 -14.07 1.74
CA ALA A 152 -6.24 -14.27 0.31
C ALA A 152 -7.51 -14.08 -0.55
N LEU A 153 -8.67 -14.52 -0.07
CA LEU A 153 -9.96 -14.29 -0.72
C LEU A 153 -10.34 -12.81 -0.73
N ALA A 154 -10.12 -12.10 0.39
CA ALA A 154 -10.32 -10.66 0.45
C ALA A 154 -9.36 -9.91 -0.50
N ALA A 155 -8.09 -10.33 -0.56
CA ALA A 155 -7.10 -9.79 -1.49
C ALA A 155 -7.51 -9.96 -2.97
N LEU A 156 -8.12 -11.11 -3.32
CA LEU A 156 -8.67 -11.37 -4.65
C LEU A 156 -9.84 -10.43 -4.99
N ASP A 157 -10.75 -10.20 -4.05
CA ASP A 157 -11.88 -9.28 -4.27
C ASP A 157 -11.38 -7.87 -4.63
N VAL A 158 -10.29 -7.40 -3.98
CA VAL A 158 -9.62 -6.13 -4.30
C VAL A 158 -9.10 -6.11 -5.72
N LEU A 159 -8.38 -7.16 -6.10
CA LEU A 159 -7.71 -7.26 -7.38
C LEU A 159 -8.72 -7.29 -8.54
N GLU A 160 -9.88 -7.91 -8.33
CA GLU A 160 -10.99 -7.93 -9.27
C GLU A 160 -11.79 -6.62 -9.30
N GLY A 161 -11.57 -5.73 -8.33
CA GLY A 161 -12.35 -4.50 -8.18
C GLY A 161 -13.81 -4.78 -7.77
N THR A 162 -14.09 -5.97 -7.24
CA THR A 162 -15.40 -6.27 -6.66
C THR A 162 -15.41 -5.74 -5.24
N ASP A 163 -16.30 -4.78 -4.94
CA ASP A 163 -16.50 -4.29 -3.56
C ASP A 163 -17.28 -5.32 -2.71
N ASN A 164 -16.80 -6.57 -2.73
CA ASN A 164 -17.38 -7.64 -1.96
C ASN A 164 -16.85 -7.57 -0.53
N MET A 165 -17.61 -6.89 0.31
CA MET A 165 -17.30 -6.76 1.73
C MET A 165 -17.42 -8.08 2.51
N ALA A 166 -17.90 -9.17 1.91
CA ALA A 166 -18.15 -10.44 2.61
C ALA A 166 -16.86 -11.05 3.16
N HIS A 167 -15.80 -11.21 2.35
CA HIS A 167 -14.55 -11.81 2.85
C HIS A 167 -13.85 -10.90 3.85
N ARG A 168 -13.96 -9.57 3.71
CA ARG A 168 -13.45 -8.61 4.71
C ARG A 168 -14.16 -8.73 6.06
N LYS A 169 -15.50 -8.78 6.05
CA LYS A 169 -16.30 -9.04 7.25
C LYS A 169 -15.98 -10.41 7.85
N GLY A 170 -15.79 -11.41 6.99
CA GLY A 170 -15.34 -12.75 7.38
C GLY A 170 -14.00 -12.71 8.10
N LEU A 171 -13.03 -11.93 7.60
CA LEU A 171 -11.71 -11.79 8.22
C LEU A 171 -11.81 -11.23 9.64
N ALA A 172 -12.60 -10.16 9.81
CA ALA A 172 -12.84 -9.58 11.14
C ALA A 172 -13.52 -10.58 12.10
N LEU A 173 -14.49 -11.36 11.60
CA LEU A 173 -15.16 -12.42 12.36
C LEU A 173 -14.19 -13.52 12.81
N VAL A 174 -13.30 -13.97 11.91
CA VAL A 174 -12.28 -14.98 12.24
C VAL A 174 -11.32 -14.44 13.31
N VAL A 175 -10.86 -13.20 13.17
CA VAL A 175 -10.00 -12.53 14.18
C VAL A 175 -10.73 -12.40 15.52
N ALA A 176 -12.01 -12.01 15.51
CA ALA A 176 -12.81 -11.93 16.72
C ALA A 176 -12.96 -13.30 17.40
N LYS A 177 -13.21 -14.37 16.64
CA LYS A 177 -13.28 -15.74 17.17
C LYS A 177 -11.95 -16.26 17.73
N LYS A 178 -10.82 -15.73 17.26
CA LYS A 178 -9.50 -15.99 17.87
C LYS A 178 -9.24 -15.19 19.15
N GLY A 179 -10.18 -14.35 19.58
CA GLY A 179 -10.05 -13.50 20.76
C GLY A 179 -9.52 -12.10 20.46
N GLY A 180 -9.54 -11.67 19.20
CA GLY A 180 -9.10 -10.34 18.77
C GLY A 180 -7.66 -10.31 18.23
N LEU A 181 -7.25 -9.12 17.76
CA LEU A 181 -5.97 -8.93 17.06
C LEU A 181 -4.73 -9.26 17.91
N ASP A 182 -4.79 -9.11 19.24
CA ASP A 182 -3.65 -9.46 20.10
C ASP A 182 -3.49 -10.98 20.28
N ASN A 183 -4.50 -11.77 19.89
CA ASN A 183 -4.53 -13.21 20.04
C ASN A 183 -4.35 -13.97 18.71
N VAL A 184 -4.00 -13.29 17.61
CA VAL A 184 -3.72 -13.94 16.32
C VAL A 184 -2.32 -14.55 16.22
N GLY A 185 -1.51 -14.48 17.29
CA GLY A 185 -0.22 -15.16 17.39
C GLY A 185 0.95 -14.47 16.66
N GLY A 186 2.04 -15.21 16.50
CA GLY A 186 3.23 -14.77 15.76
C GLY A 186 3.98 -13.58 16.36
N ARG A 187 3.96 -13.41 17.70
CA ARG A 187 4.56 -12.24 18.40
C ARG A 187 4.08 -10.90 17.81
N GLY A 188 2.81 -10.81 17.44
CA GLY A 188 2.24 -9.61 16.83
C GLY A 188 2.52 -9.43 15.33
N LEU A 189 3.29 -10.31 14.67
CA LEU A 189 3.57 -10.24 13.23
C LEU A 189 2.28 -10.29 12.40
N VAL A 190 1.42 -11.26 12.72
CA VAL A 190 0.14 -11.45 12.01
C VAL A 190 -0.75 -10.23 12.21
N LYS A 191 -0.82 -9.71 13.44
CA LYS A 191 -1.54 -8.48 13.76
C LYS A 191 -1.04 -7.29 12.94
N ALA A 192 0.27 -7.06 12.94
CA ALA A 192 0.89 -5.95 12.23
C ALA A 192 0.58 -6.02 10.71
N TYR A 193 0.64 -7.21 10.14
CA TYR A 193 0.31 -7.42 8.73
C TYR A 193 -1.18 -7.22 8.42
N LEU A 194 -2.09 -7.70 9.27
CA LEU A 194 -3.54 -7.49 9.09
C LEU A 194 -3.93 -6.02 9.16
N ILE A 195 -3.35 -5.26 10.11
CA ILE A 195 -3.56 -3.81 10.23
C ILE A 195 -3.00 -3.09 9.00
N GLN A 196 -1.80 -3.47 8.55
CA GLN A 196 -1.21 -2.92 7.33
C GLN A 196 -2.09 -3.16 6.10
N PHE A 197 -2.62 -4.38 5.94
CA PHE A 197 -3.52 -4.72 4.83
C PHE A 197 -4.80 -3.87 4.85
N ASP A 198 -5.46 -3.77 6.01
CA ASP A 198 -6.69 -3.00 6.14
C ASP A 198 -6.46 -1.49 5.93
N TYR A 199 -5.32 -0.96 6.38
CA TYR A 199 -4.93 0.42 6.12
C TYR A 199 -4.79 0.71 4.62
N PHE A 200 -4.07 -0.14 3.88
CA PHE A 200 -3.89 0.09 2.44
C PHE A 200 -5.18 -0.07 1.66
N TRP A 201 -6.05 -0.99 2.08
CA TRP A 201 -7.38 -1.09 1.53
C TRP A 201 -8.20 0.19 1.77
N MET A 202 -8.17 0.74 2.98
CA MET A 202 -8.86 1.99 3.32
C MET A 202 -8.39 3.13 2.42
N LEU A 203 -7.09 3.25 2.17
CA LEU A 203 -6.56 4.25 1.23
C LEU A 203 -7.03 4.02 -0.20
N GLU A 204 -7.07 2.77 -0.65
CA GLU A 204 -7.46 2.41 -2.01
C GLU A 204 -8.94 2.69 -2.27
N THR A 205 -9.82 2.27 -1.34
CA THR A 205 -11.27 2.27 -1.55
C THR A 205 -11.99 3.46 -0.91
N GLY A 206 -11.36 4.16 0.03
CA GLY A 206 -12.02 5.16 0.87
C GLY A 206 -13.00 4.57 1.91
N SER A 207 -13.12 3.24 1.98
CA SER A 207 -13.96 2.56 2.96
C SER A 207 -13.39 2.65 4.36
N LYS A 208 -14.25 2.52 5.39
CA LYS A 208 -13.81 2.41 6.78
C LYS A 208 -12.92 1.17 7.00
N PRO A 209 -11.93 1.25 7.92
CA PRO A 209 -11.14 0.09 8.32
C PRO A 209 -12.05 -0.96 9.00
N ILE A 210 -11.81 -2.24 8.76
CA ILE A 210 -12.47 -3.33 9.50
C ILE A 210 -11.86 -3.54 10.89
N PHE A 211 -10.66 -3.00 11.12
CA PHE A 211 -9.98 -3.01 12.41
C PHE A 211 -9.85 -1.58 12.98
N PRO A 212 -10.94 -0.96 13.44
CA PRO A 212 -10.93 0.41 13.98
C PRO A 212 -10.15 0.55 15.30
N LEU A 213 -9.60 -0.55 15.82
CA LEU A 213 -9.03 -0.69 17.17
C LEU A 213 -7.50 -0.54 17.24
N ALA A 214 -6.81 -0.23 16.14
CA ALA A 214 -5.38 0.06 16.20
C ALA A 214 -5.14 1.45 16.83
N LYS A 215 -5.43 1.57 18.12
CA LYS A 215 -5.17 2.79 18.88
C LYS A 215 -3.66 2.97 18.98
N ARG A 216 -3.20 4.15 18.57
CA ARG A 216 -1.85 4.63 18.75
C ARG A 216 -1.37 4.39 20.19
N LYS A 217 -0.27 3.64 20.37
CA LYS A 217 0.31 3.41 21.70
C LYS A 217 1.31 4.48 22.12
N LYS A 218 1.99 5.13 21.17
CA LYS A 218 3.10 6.08 21.43
C LYS A 218 2.87 7.45 20.82
N ASN A 219 3.08 8.52 21.58
CA ASN A 219 3.07 9.89 21.08
C ASN A 219 4.26 10.16 20.15
N ARG A 220 4.11 11.13 19.24
CA ARG A 220 5.17 11.45 18.27
C ARG A 220 6.27 12.20 19.00
N THR A 221 7.49 11.75 18.80
CA THR A 221 8.69 12.40 19.31
C THR A 221 9.40 13.08 18.17
N TYR A 222 9.69 14.37 18.33
CA TYR A 222 10.53 15.14 17.42
C TYR A 222 11.90 15.35 18.07
N PRO A 223 12.99 15.28 17.30
CA PRO A 223 14.33 15.52 17.83
C PRO A 223 14.44 16.99 18.28
N ARG A 224 15.09 17.22 19.42
CA ARG A 224 15.30 18.55 19.99
C ARG A 224 16.79 18.89 19.93
N GLN A 225 17.10 20.14 19.63
CA GLN A 225 18.47 20.62 19.66
C GLN A 225 18.91 20.98 21.09
N PRO A 226 20.19 20.75 21.45
CA PRO A 226 21.21 20.06 20.66
C PRO A 226 20.93 18.55 20.53
N PHE A 227 21.26 17.97 19.38
CA PHE A 227 21.04 16.53 19.15
C PHE A 227 22.05 15.69 19.93
N ASP A 228 21.59 14.58 20.49
CA ASP A 228 22.45 13.57 21.09
C ASP A 228 23.24 12.78 20.03
N PRO A 229 24.30 12.03 20.42
CA PRO A 229 25.13 11.28 19.48
C PRO A 229 24.36 10.24 18.64
N ASP A 230 23.33 9.61 19.20
CA ASP A 230 22.56 8.57 18.51
C ASP A 230 21.69 9.20 17.42
N MET A 231 21.08 10.34 17.69
CA MET A 231 20.33 11.12 16.71
C MET A 231 21.24 11.65 15.60
N LEU A 232 22.45 12.14 15.92
CA LEU A 232 23.42 12.57 14.90
C LEU A 232 23.87 11.40 14.02
N ALA A 233 24.08 10.21 14.60
CA ALA A 233 24.40 9.00 13.86
C ALA A 233 23.24 8.61 12.92
N LEU A 234 21.99 8.67 13.40
CA LEU A 234 20.80 8.42 12.60
C LEU A 234 20.69 9.40 11.43
N ILE A 235 20.81 10.71 11.68
CA ILE A 235 20.78 11.75 10.64
C ILE A 235 21.89 11.52 9.61
N GLY A 236 23.08 11.10 10.04
CA GLY A 236 24.21 10.78 9.17
C GLY A 236 23.95 9.64 8.18
N THR A 237 22.93 8.79 8.43
CA THR A 237 22.53 7.73 7.49
C THR A 237 21.59 8.22 6.39
N LEU A 238 21.10 9.45 6.44
CA LEU A 238 20.06 9.95 5.54
C LEU A 238 20.66 10.62 4.29
N PRO A 239 19.95 10.59 3.15
CA PRO A 239 20.27 11.46 2.02
C PRO A 239 20.28 12.94 2.43
N ALA A 240 21.10 13.76 1.77
CA ALA A 240 21.36 15.14 2.16
C ALA A 240 20.09 16.01 2.35
N GLY A 241 19.08 15.83 1.49
CA GLY A 241 17.80 16.53 1.58
C GLY A 241 16.98 16.13 2.80
N PHE A 242 16.92 14.83 3.13
CA PHE A 242 16.28 14.37 4.36
C PHE A 242 17.07 14.76 5.61
N ALA A 243 18.40 14.72 5.55
CA ALA A 243 19.25 15.21 6.63
C ALA A 243 19.03 16.71 6.88
N ALA A 244 18.88 17.52 5.84
CA ALA A 244 18.58 18.95 5.96
C ALA A 244 17.24 19.21 6.66
N LEU A 245 16.20 18.41 6.36
CA LEU A 245 14.91 18.47 7.05
C LEU A 245 15.02 18.00 8.51
N ALA A 246 15.74 16.90 8.76
CA ALA A 246 15.95 16.38 10.11
C ALA A 246 16.67 17.40 11.01
N ASN A 247 17.67 18.11 10.46
CA ASN A 247 18.39 19.16 11.18
C ASN A 247 17.51 20.33 11.61
N GLN A 248 16.38 20.57 10.92
CA GLN A 248 15.40 21.59 11.30
C GLN A 248 14.46 21.12 12.43
N GLY A 249 14.51 19.84 12.81
CA GLY A 249 13.59 19.26 13.80
C GLY A 249 12.16 19.08 13.28
N SER A 250 11.94 19.14 11.97
CA SER A 250 10.60 19.09 11.34
C SER A 250 10.10 17.66 11.05
N LEU A 251 10.95 16.65 11.24
CA LEU A 251 10.62 15.24 11.03
C LEU A 251 10.67 14.49 12.37
N GLY A 252 9.63 13.68 12.63
CA GLY A 252 9.55 12.79 13.77
C GLY A 252 10.60 11.69 13.71
N VAL A 253 11.03 11.22 14.88
CA VAL A 253 12.05 10.18 15.01
C VAL A 253 11.65 8.89 14.28
N ASP A 254 10.36 8.53 14.33
CA ASP A 254 9.79 7.39 13.61
C ASP A 254 9.99 7.49 12.09
N VAL A 255 9.78 8.68 11.51
CA VAL A 255 10.02 8.93 10.09
C VAL A 255 11.51 8.85 9.75
N LEU A 256 12.39 9.37 10.61
CA LEU A 256 13.85 9.31 10.42
C LEU A 256 14.36 7.86 10.41
N GLU A 257 13.86 7.02 11.30
CA GLU A 257 14.19 5.58 11.35
C GLU A 257 13.77 4.86 10.05
N ILE A 258 12.56 5.13 9.55
CA ILE A 258 12.07 4.57 8.29
C ILE A 258 12.97 4.99 7.13
N LEU A 259 13.28 6.30 7.03
CA LEU A 259 14.14 6.83 5.98
C LEU A 259 15.55 6.22 6.02
N SER A 260 16.11 6.04 7.23
CA SER A 260 17.40 5.38 7.42
C SER A 260 17.39 3.94 6.92
N ARG A 261 16.38 3.13 7.31
CA ARG A 261 16.24 1.74 6.88
C ARG A 261 16.11 1.63 5.36
N VAL A 262 15.27 2.46 4.76
CA VAL A 262 15.04 2.47 3.31
C VAL A 262 16.28 2.92 2.55
N ASN A 263 17.00 3.92 3.03
CA ASN A 263 18.25 4.36 2.39
C ASN A 263 19.31 3.26 2.43
N ARG A 264 19.50 2.60 3.58
CA ARG A 264 20.41 1.46 3.72
C ARG A 264 20.03 0.32 2.79
N PHE A 265 18.74 -0.01 2.69
CA PHE A 265 18.23 -1.02 1.77
C PHE A 265 18.55 -0.66 0.31
N ALA A 266 18.25 0.57 -0.10
CA ALA A 266 18.48 1.04 -1.46
C ALA A 266 19.97 1.03 -1.84
N LEU A 267 20.85 1.44 -0.92
CA LEU A 267 22.30 1.40 -1.11
C LEU A 267 22.82 -0.04 -1.22
N ALA A 268 22.38 -0.94 -0.33
CA ALA A 268 22.78 -2.35 -0.39
C ALA A 268 22.33 -3.01 -1.69
N LYS A 269 21.10 -2.73 -2.13
CA LYS A 269 20.59 -3.23 -3.40
C LYS A 269 21.33 -2.66 -4.60
N ALA A 270 21.64 -1.36 -4.61
CA ALA A 270 22.44 -0.74 -5.67
C ALA A 270 23.85 -1.34 -5.77
N ALA A 271 24.41 -1.77 -4.64
CA ALA A 271 25.69 -2.45 -4.57
C ALA A 271 25.61 -3.96 -4.85
N ASN A 272 24.44 -4.50 -5.21
CA ASN A 272 24.18 -5.95 -5.36
C ASN A 272 24.62 -6.77 -4.14
N LEU A 273 24.59 -6.16 -2.96
CA LEU A 273 24.90 -6.87 -1.74
C LEU A 273 23.70 -7.75 -1.39
N HIS A 274 23.96 -9.02 -1.13
CA HIS A 274 23.03 -9.84 -0.39
C HIS A 274 22.84 -9.18 0.98
N LEU A 275 21.73 -8.46 1.14
CA LEU A 275 21.27 -8.10 2.46
C LEU A 275 21.17 -9.42 3.23
N PRO A 276 21.79 -9.54 4.41
CA PRO A 276 21.59 -10.72 5.23
C PRO A 276 20.08 -10.91 5.31
N LEU A 277 19.57 -12.10 4.93
CA LEU A 277 18.20 -12.51 5.25
C LEU A 277 18.00 -12.11 6.70
N ILE A 278 17.24 -11.03 6.92
CA ILE A 278 17.37 -10.26 8.14
C ILE A 278 16.96 -11.19 9.25
N ASN A 279 17.93 -11.60 10.08
CA ASN A 279 17.65 -12.21 11.37
C ASN A 279 16.53 -11.40 11.99
N ASP A 280 15.54 -12.07 12.57
CA ASP A 280 14.38 -11.41 13.13
C ASP A 280 14.78 -10.09 13.81
N PRO A 281 14.37 -8.94 13.25
CA PRO A 281 14.84 -7.64 13.73
C PRO A 281 14.25 -7.31 15.09
N ILE A 282 13.27 -8.11 15.55
CA ILE A 282 12.63 -7.98 16.84
C ILE A 282 13.29 -8.95 17.83
N PRO A 283 13.87 -8.46 18.94
CA PRO A 283 14.44 -9.31 19.98
C PRO A 283 13.46 -10.35 20.50
N GLU A 284 13.98 -11.49 20.98
CA GLU A 284 13.17 -12.50 21.65
C GLU A 284 12.41 -11.88 22.84
N GLY A 285 11.12 -12.23 22.95
CA GLY A 285 10.22 -11.70 23.99
C GLY A 285 9.62 -10.33 23.69
N GLN A 286 9.90 -9.72 22.53
CA GLN A 286 9.21 -8.52 22.05
C GLN A 286 8.22 -8.85 20.93
N ASP A 287 7.17 -8.04 20.84
CA ASP A 287 6.16 -8.11 19.78
C ASP A 287 6.48 -7.12 18.65
N TYR A 288 6.15 -7.53 17.42
CA TYR A 288 6.15 -6.64 16.26
C TYR A 288 5.18 -5.47 16.49
N GLN A 289 5.64 -4.27 16.14
CA GLN A 289 4.81 -3.08 16.12
C GLN A 289 4.00 -3.05 14.82
N ASP A 290 2.78 -2.55 14.90
CA ASP A 290 1.98 -2.33 13.70
C ASP A 290 2.44 -1.08 12.93
N ILE A 291 1.86 -0.86 11.75
CA ILE A 291 2.24 0.24 10.86
C ILE A 291 2.01 1.62 11.51
N PHE A 292 1.06 1.75 12.45
CA PHE A 292 0.75 3.03 13.07
C PHE A 292 1.64 3.32 14.28
N ASP A 293 2.08 2.29 15.00
CA ASP A 293 3.12 2.42 16.00
C ASP A 293 4.49 2.72 15.36
N THR A 294 4.73 2.20 14.14
CA THR A 294 6.00 2.38 13.40
C THR A 294 6.06 3.65 12.56
N CYS A 295 4.96 4.05 11.89
CA CYS A 295 4.84 5.32 11.18
C CYS A 295 3.58 6.06 11.66
N SER A 296 3.74 6.87 12.71
CA SER A 296 2.60 7.48 13.39
C SER A 296 1.87 8.58 12.58
N CYS A 297 2.45 9.04 11.47
CA CYS A 297 1.81 10.00 10.56
C CYS A 297 0.80 9.39 9.59
N LEU A 298 0.74 8.07 9.50
CA LEU A 298 -0.24 7.36 8.68
C LEU A 298 -1.59 7.16 9.37
N HIS A 299 -1.66 7.40 10.68
CA HIS A 299 -2.89 7.17 11.44
C HIS A 299 -3.98 8.20 11.07
N ALA A 300 -5.19 7.73 10.73
CA ALA A 300 -6.29 8.58 10.26
C ALA A 300 -6.77 9.62 11.28
N SER A 301 -6.63 9.36 12.58
CA SER A 301 -6.97 10.32 13.65
C SER A 301 -5.89 11.37 13.93
N ALA A 302 -4.76 11.35 13.22
CA ALA A 302 -3.72 12.36 13.37
C ALA A 302 -4.11 13.61 12.56
N SER A 303 -3.82 14.81 13.07
CA SER A 303 -4.00 16.09 12.37
C SER A 303 -2.97 16.29 11.24
N THR A 304 -2.68 15.22 10.49
CA THR A 304 -1.58 15.08 9.54
C THR A 304 -2.07 14.77 8.13
N GLU A 305 -3.36 14.98 7.86
CA GLU A 305 -4.02 14.69 6.60
C GLU A 305 -3.25 15.23 5.38
N HIS A 306 -2.68 16.43 5.52
CA HIS A 306 -1.83 17.08 4.52
C HIS A 306 -0.41 17.40 5.05
N SER A 307 0.09 16.59 5.99
CA SER A 307 1.45 16.78 6.50
C SER A 307 2.49 16.27 5.52
N LEU A 308 3.64 16.95 5.49
CA LEU A 308 4.80 16.49 4.72
C LEU A 308 5.24 15.08 5.15
N GLU A 309 5.24 14.77 6.45
CA GLU A 309 5.65 13.47 6.98
C GLU A 309 4.78 12.31 6.49
N LYS A 310 3.44 12.49 6.46
CA LYS A 310 2.52 11.48 5.91
C LYS A 310 2.84 11.22 4.45
N ASN A 311 3.04 12.30 3.69
CA ASN A 311 3.34 12.20 2.26
C ASN A 311 4.74 11.60 2.00
N ILE A 312 5.71 11.83 2.88
CA ILE A 312 7.00 11.12 2.86
C ILE A 312 6.78 9.61 3.07
N CYS A 313 6.07 9.17 4.13
CA CYS A 313 5.84 7.74 4.38
C CYS A 313 5.08 7.08 3.21
N LEU A 314 4.07 7.74 2.63
CA LEU A 314 3.35 7.23 1.46
C LEU A 314 4.24 7.15 0.20
N ALA A 315 5.10 8.15 -0.02
CA ALA A 315 6.03 8.14 -1.15
C ALA A 315 7.09 7.04 -0.99
N ILE A 316 7.55 6.79 0.24
CA ILE A 316 8.43 5.67 0.56
C ILE A 316 7.76 4.34 0.21
N ILE A 317 6.48 4.17 0.51
CA ILE A 317 5.75 2.94 0.13
C ILE A 317 5.84 2.71 -1.38
N LEU A 318 5.52 3.71 -2.21
CA LEU A 318 5.64 3.62 -3.67
C LEU A 318 7.08 3.35 -4.13
N PHE A 319 8.04 4.07 -3.56
CA PHE A 319 9.46 3.93 -3.86
C PHE A 319 9.99 2.52 -3.55
N CYS A 320 9.59 1.94 -2.42
CA CYS A 320 9.94 0.58 -2.02
C CYS A 320 9.51 -0.45 -3.08
N PHE A 321 8.29 -0.34 -3.59
CA PHE A 321 7.79 -1.20 -4.65
C PHE A 321 8.49 -0.97 -6.00
N ASP A 322 8.78 0.28 -6.35
CA ASP A 322 9.46 0.64 -7.60
C ASP A 322 10.91 0.13 -7.63
N ILE A 323 11.62 0.20 -6.50
CA ILE A 323 12.97 -0.36 -6.39
C ILE A 323 12.96 -1.86 -6.63
N HIS A 324 11.95 -2.58 -6.12
CA HIS A 324 11.87 -4.03 -6.27
C HIS A 324 11.52 -4.45 -7.70
N SER A 325 10.55 -3.77 -8.31
CA SER A 325 10.06 -4.10 -9.64
C SER A 325 9.99 -2.87 -10.55
N PRO A 326 11.12 -2.47 -11.18
CA PRO A 326 11.14 -1.33 -12.10
C PRO A 326 10.25 -1.54 -13.34
N ALA A 327 9.86 -2.79 -13.64
CA ALA A 327 9.03 -3.18 -14.77
C ALA A 327 7.50 -3.05 -14.56
N GLY A 328 7.05 -2.41 -13.48
CA GLY A 328 5.63 -2.04 -13.29
C GLY A 328 4.69 -3.13 -12.77
N VAL A 329 5.24 -4.25 -12.28
CA VAL A 329 4.47 -5.34 -11.64
C VAL A 329 3.69 -4.84 -10.40
N SER A 330 4.20 -3.79 -9.77
CA SER A 330 3.68 -3.24 -8.51
C SER A 330 2.38 -2.44 -8.66
N ALA A 331 2.03 -1.97 -9.86
CA ALA A 331 0.96 -0.99 -10.08
C ALA A 331 -0.42 -1.48 -9.63
N LYS A 332 -0.63 -2.80 -9.54
CA LYS A 332 -1.90 -3.42 -9.16
C LYS A 332 -1.95 -3.91 -7.70
N ILE A 333 -0.88 -3.73 -6.93
CA ILE A 333 -0.84 -4.15 -5.52
C ILE A 333 -1.54 -3.09 -4.66
N THR A 334 -2.40 -3.53 -3.74
CA THR A 334 -3.22 -2.66 -2.89
C THR A 334 -2.41 -1.59 -2.16
N PRO A 335 -1.32 -1.93 -1.43
CA PRO A 335 -0.40 -0.94 -0.88
C PRO A 335 0.05 0.16 -1.85
N TYR A 336 0.36 -0.20 -3.09
CA TYR A 336 0.80 0.73 -4.13
C TYR A 336 -0.36 1.63 -4.58
N ARG A 337 -1.51 1.05 -4.91
CA ARG A 337 -2.69 1.79 -5.38
C ARG A 337 -3.22 2.75 -4.32
N GLY A 338 -3.35 2.28 -3.08
CA GLY A 338 -3.82 3.08 -1.95
C GLY A 338 -2.91 4.27 -1.67
N ALA A 339 -1.59 4.04 -1.55
CA ALA A 339 -0.64 5.13 -1.32
C ALA A 339 -0.63 6.16 -2.46
N ARG A 340 -0.71 5.70 -3.72
CA ARG A 340 -0.79 6.56 -4.90
C ARG A 340 -2.03 7.45 -4.88
N ARG A 341 -3.21 6.89 -4.64
CA ARG A 341 -4.48 7.64 -4.57
C ARG A 341 -4.45 8.69 -3.45
N GLU A 342 -3.98 8.30 -2.27
CA GLU A 342 -3.90 9.21 -1.12
C GLU A 342 -2.92 10.36 -1.36
N LEU A 343 -1.77 10.09 -1.98
CA LEU A 343 -0.82 11.13 -2.36
C LEU A 343 -1.41 12.09 -3.40
N THR A 344 -2.07 11.58 -4.44
CA THR A 344 -2.73 12.44 -5.44
C THR A 344 -3.68 13.42 -4.78
N ARG A 345 -4.49 12.97 -3.79
CA ARG A 345 -5.45 13.83 -3.09
C ARG A 345 -4.79 14.87 -2.17
N SER A 346 -3.75 14.47 -1.45
CA SER A 346 -3.16 15.29 -0.36
C SER A 346 -2.10 16.29 -0.82
N LEU A 347 -1.40 16.04 -1.94
CA LEU A 347 -0.20 16.81 -2.31
C LEU A 347 -0.46 18.27 -2.69
N GLN A 348 -1.62 18.58 -3.27
CA GLN A 348 -2.00 19.96 -3.59
C GLN A 348 -2.07 20.84 -2.34
N PHE A 349 -2.60 20.27 -1.25
CA PHE A 349 -2.85 20.97 0.01
C PHE A 349 -1.63 20.97 0.95
N THR A 350 -0.60 20.21 0.62
CA THR A 350 0.60 20.14 1.47
C THR A 350 1.41 21.43 1.32
N PRO A 351 1.63 22.19 2.41
CA PRO A 351 2.40 23.41 2.36
C PRO A 351 3.90 23.13 2.18
N SER A 352 4.63 24.11 1.65
CA SER A 352 6.09 24.17 1.71
C SER A 352 6.52 25.54 2.19
N SER A 353 7.24 25.59 3.30
CA SER A 353 7.65 26.82 3.97
C SER A 353 9.08 27.22 3.60
N ASN A 354 9.89 26.27 3.15
CA ASN A 354 11.30 26.49 2.83
C ASN A 354 11.77 25.67 1.62
N ALA A 355 13.00 25.95 1.15
CA ALA A 355 13.57 25.31 -0.03
C ALA A 355 13.76 23.79 0.12
N ALA A 356 14.09 23.30 1.33
CA ALA A 356 14.27 21.87 1.57
C ALA A 356 12.93 21.11 1.51
N GLU A 357 11.88 21.67 2.11
CA GLU A 357 10.51 21.13 2.01
C GLU A 357 10.02 21.16 0.56
N ARG A 358 10.29 22.25 -0.16
CA ARG A 358 9.94 22.39 -1.58
C ARG A 358 10.62 21.32 -2.45
N ALA A 359 11.92 21.10 -2.26
CA ALA A 359 12.66 20.04 -2.95
C ALA A 359 12.14 18.64 -2.59
N CYS A 360 11.76 18.42 -1.33
CA CYS A 360 11.17 17.16 -0.87
C CYS A 360 9.81 16.91 -1.53
N LEU A 361 8.97 17.94 -1.63
CA LEU A 361 7.71 17.83 -2.37
C LEU A 361 7.98 17.48 -3.83
N ILE A 362 8.93 18.13 -4.52
CA ILE A 362 9.26 17.77 -5.91
C ILE A 362 9.63 16.28 -6.02
N TRP A 363 10.42 15.75 -5.08
CA TRP A 363 10.71 14.32 -5.03
C TRP A 363 9.44 13.48 -4.85
N ILE A 364 8.57 13.81 -3.89
CA ILE A 364 7.31 13.07 -3.66
C ILE A 364 6.41 13.11 -4.90
N TRP A 365 6.18 14.29 -5.48
CA TRP A 365 5.37 14.47 -6.68
C TRP A 365 5.89 13.62 -7.84
N MET A 366 7.22 13.57 -8.04
CA MET A 366 7.82 12.75 -9.09
C MET A 366 7.61 11.24 -8.89
N ILE A 367 7.67 10.76 -7.63
CA ILE A 367 7.35 9.36 -7.32
C ILE A 367 5.90 9.05 -7.72
N VAL A 368 4.96 9.96 -7.42
CA VAL A 368 3.54 9.77 -7.76
C VAL A 368 3.29 9.85 -9.26
N VAL A 369 3.87 10.84 -9.95
CA VAL A 369 3.79 10.98 -11.42
C VAL A 369 4.26 9.70 -12.11
N ALA A 370 5.39 9.14 -11.69
CA ALA A 370 5.90 7.88 -12.23
C ALA A 370 5.00 6.67 -11.91
N SER A 371 4.31 6.69 -10.77
CA SER A 371 3.41 5.61 -10.37
C SER A 371 2.10 5.54 -11.17
N TRP A 372 1.64 6.66 -11.74
CA TRP A 372 0.45 6.69 -12.60
C TRP A 372 0.73 6.18 -14.01
N LYS A 373 1.89 6.49 -14.58
CA LYS A 373 2.25 6.01 -15.93
C LYS A 373 2.37 4.49 -16.06
N ARG A 374 2.62 3.80 -14.94
CA ARG A 374 2.64 2.33 -14.90
C ARG A 374 1.25 1.71 -14.88
N ASP A 375 0.22 2.50 -14.60
CA ASP A 375 -1.16 2.13 -14.86
C ASP A 375 -1.49 2.57 -16.29
N HIS A 376 -1.68 1.61 -17.20
CA HIS A 376 -1.98 1.90 -18.60
C HIS A 376 -3.31 2.62 -18.82
N ASP A 377 -4.09 2.82 -17.75
CA ASP A 377 -5.32 3.58 -17.72
C ASP A 377 -4.98 5.03 -17.33
N LEU A 378 -4.78 5.91 -18.32
CA LEU A 378 -4.81 7.35 -18.08
C LEU A 378 -6.18 7.69 -17.48
N CYS A 379 -6.20 7.95 -16.18
CA CYS A 379 -7.38 8.42 -15.47
C CYS A 379 -7.31 9.92 -15.25
N ASP A 380 -8.47 10.53 -15.04
CA ASP A 380 -8.61 11.98 -14.77
C ASP A 380 -7.73 12.45 -13.61
N GLU A 381 -7.58 11.58 -12.60
CA GLU A 381 -6.71 11.81 -11.44
C GLU A 381 -5.25 12.10 -11.84
N SER A 382 -4.76 11.43 -12.89
CA SER A 382 -3.38 11.60 -13.37
C SER A 382 -3.18 12.92 -14.14
N LEU A 383 -4.17 13.33 -14.94
CA LEU A 383 -4.11 14.58 -15.70
C LEU A 383 -4.16 15.79 -14.75
N TRP A 384 -5.08 15.73 -13.79
CA TRP A 384 -5.21 16.74 -12.75
C TRP A 384 -3.92 16.86 -11.91
N LEU A 385 -3.31 15.72 -11.55
CA LEU A 385 -2.01 15.70 -10.86
C LEU A 385 -0.93 16.42 -11.69
N TYR A 386 -0.81 16.12 -12.99
CA TYR A 386 0.21 16.76 -13.82
C TYR A 386 0.01 18.28 -13.88
N GLN A 387 -1.23 18.72 -14.05
CA GLN A 387 -1.56 20.14 -14.03
C GLN A 387 -1.14 20.81 -12.71
N ALA A 388 -1.58 20.26 -11.58
CA ALA A 388 -1.23 20.79 -10.27
C ALA A 388 0.28 20.81 -10.02
N PHE A 389 1.03 19.83 -10.54
CA PHE A 389 2.48 19.77 -10.40
C PHE A 389 3.20 20.92 -11.12
N PHE A 390 2.88 21.15 -12.40
CA PHE A 390 3.52 22.17 -13.23
C PHE A 390 3.03 23.61 -12.95
N GLU A 391 1.88 23.76 -12.29
CA GLU A 391 1.39 25.03 -11.77
C GLU A 391 2.02 25.38 -10.41
N LYS A 392 2.20 24.38 -9.52
CA LYS A 392 2.76 24.59 -8.17
C LYS A 392 4.27 24.84 -8.17
N PHE A 393 5.00 24.26 -9.13
CA PHE A 393 6.45 24.39 -9.23
C PHE A 393 6.89 24.82 -10.63
N GLU A 394 7.41 26.03 -10.77
CA GLU A 394 7.89 26.52 -12.07
C GLU A 394 9.17 25.78 -12.49
N GLU A 395 10.06 25.50 -11.55
CA GLU A 395 11.35 24.83 -11.78
C GLU A 395 11.19 23.42 -12.35
N VAL A 396 10.06 22.75 -12.13
CA VAL A 396 9.86 21.37 -12.59
C VAL A 396 9.64 21.26 -14.09
N ARG A 397 9.51 22.40 -14.79
CA ARG A 397 9.53 22.46 -16.26
C ARG A 397 10.89 22.12 -16.87
N SER A 398 11.93 22.03 -16.04
CA SER A 398 13.27 21.58 -16.43
C SER A 398 13.64 20.25 -15.77
N TRP A 399 13.91 19.22 -16.56
CA TRP A 399 14.41 17.93 -16.05
C TRP A 399 15.67 18.08 -15.22
N GLN A 400 16.55 19.02 -15.57
CA GLN A 400 17.79 19.23 -14.82
C GLN A 400 17.50 19.67 -13.38
N ALA A 401 16.53 20.58 -13.19
CA ALA A 401 16.10 21.02 -11.87
C ALA A 401 15.40 19.89 -11.10
N VAL A 402 14.50 19.15 -11.75
CA VAL A 402 13.82 17.98 -11.16
C VAL A 402 14.83 16.93 -10.70
N SER A 403 15.73 16.51 -11.60
CA SER A 403 16.78 15.53 -11.32
C SER A 403 17.71 15.99 -10.19
N HIS A 404 18.08 17.27 -10.17
CA HIS A 404 18.87 17.83 -9.08
C HIS A 404 18.13 17.74 -7.74
N ALA A 405 16.85 18.12 -7.68
CA ALA A 405 16.05 18.01 -6.46
C ALA A 405 15.90 16.55 -6.01
N MET A 406 15.55 15.63 -6.92
CA MET A 406 15.38 14.21 -6.60
C MET A 406 16.65 13.56 -6.04
N ARG A 407 17.83 13.93 -6.54
CA ARG A 407 19.13 13.40 -6.08
C ARG A 407 19.50 13.80 -4.66
N GLN A 408 18.84 14.80 -4.07
CA GLN A 408 19.04 15.14 -2.67
C GLN A 408 18.35 14.14 -1.73
N PHE A 409 17.39 13.37 -2.23
CA PHE A 409 16.61 12.42 -1.46
C PHE A 409 16.97 10.97 -1.85
N LEU A 410 16.02 10.05 -1.74
CA LEU A 410 16.22 8.66 -2.15
C LEU A 410 16.31 8.57 -3.68
N TRP A 411 17.50 8.26 -4.18
CA TRP A 411 17.79 8.12 -5.60
C TRP A 411 18.29 6.71 -5.91
N TYR A 412 17.55 5.97 -6.75
CA TYR A 412 17.94 4.65 -7.22
C TYR A 412 18.20 4.70 -8.72
N GLN A 413 19.46 4.50 -9.12
CA GLN A 413 19.92 4.75 -10.49
C GLN A 413 19.09 4.02 -11.57
N PRO A 414 18.64 2.76 -11.39
CA PRO A 414 17.79 2.08 -12.36
C PRO A 414 16.43 2.76 -12.61
N LEU A 415 15.95 3.61 -11.70
CA LEU A 415 14.70 4.36 -11.87
C LEU A 415 14.90 5.73 -12.53
N ALA A 416 16.15 6.18 -12.72
CA ALA A 416 16.43 7.51 -13.27
C ALA A 416 15.84 7.73 -14.67
N GLN A 417 16.00 6.74 -15.56
CA GLN A 417 15.44 6.79 -16.91
C GLN A 417 13.90 6.68 -16.90
N PRO A 418 13.29 5.71 -16.20
CA PRO A 418 11.84 5.68 -16.00
C PRO A 418 11.25 6.99 -15.49
N TRP A 419 11.86 7.62 -14.48
CA TRP A 419 11.41 8.92 -13.96
C TRP A 419 11.50 10.04 -15.00
N GLN A 420 12.59 10.08 -15.79
CA GLN A 420 12.73 11.05 -16.86
C GLN A 420 11.66 10.90 -17.93
N THR A 421 11.35 9.66 -18.31
CA THR A 421 10.30 9.35 -19.29
C THR A 421 8.94 9.78 -18.75
N SER A 422 8.58 9.39 -17.52
CA SER A 422 7.31 9.80 -16.90
C SER A 422 7.18 11.31 -16.77
N TRP A 423 8.25 12.01 -16.39
CA TRP A 423 8.29 13.47 -16.35
C TRP A 423 8.02 14.10 -17.72
N ARG A 424 8.71 13.62 -18.77
CA ARG A 424 8.59 14.17 -20.13
C ARG A 424 7.17 14.00 -20.66
N GLU A 425 6.59 12.83 -20.46
CA GLU A 425 5.22 12.56 -20.87
C GLU A 425 4.22 13.42 -20.10
N ALA A 426 4.35 13.54 -18.77
CA ALA A 426 3.50 14.40 -17.97
C ALA A 426 3.59 15.88 -18.42
N LEU A 427 4.79 16.35 -18.78
CA LEU A 427 4.99 17.70 -19.33
C LEU A 427 4.29 17.87 -20.67
N ASN A 428 4.40 16.89 -21.56
CA ASN A 428 3.69 16.91 -22.85
C ASN A 428 2.17 16.91 -22.65
N ASP A 429 1.65 16.12 -21.70
CA ASP A 429 0.23 16.07 -21.36
C ASP A 429 -0.25 17.43 -20.84
N TYR A 430 0.50 18.04 -19.92
CA TYR A 430 0.23 19.39 -19.43
C TYR A 430 0.23 20.45 -20.54
N GLN A 431 1.21 20.44 -21.43
CA GLN A 431 1.26 21.38 -22.55
C GLN A 431 0.08 21.21 -23.52
N ARG A 432 -0.36 19.97 -23.77
CA ARG A 432 -1.57 19.70 -24.56
C ARG A 432 -2.84 20.24 -23.88
N MET A 433 -2.95 20.09 -22.56
CA MET A 433 -4.07 20.65 -21.79
C MET A 433 -4.13 22.18 -21.87
N GLN A 434 -2.98 22.85 -21.78
CA GLN A 434 -2.89 24.31 -21.91
C GLN A 434 -3.29 24.82 -23.32
N GLN A 435 -3.04 24.01 -24.36
CA GLN A 435 -3.40 24.34 -25.74
C GLN A 435 -4.87 24.03 -26.07
N ASN A 436 -5.49 23.10 -25.35
CA ASN A 436 -6.88 22.72 -25.57
C ASN A 436 -7.61 22.52 -24.22
N PRO A 437 -8.14 23.61 -23.62
CA PRO A 437 -8.76 23.59 -22.30
C PRO A 437 -9.98 22.64 -22.20
N ARG A 438 -10.62 22.31 -23.33
CA ARG A 438 -11.77 21.38 -23.38
C ARG A 438 -11.43 19.95 -22.96
N LEU A 439 -10.14 19.58 -22.96
CA LEU A 439 -9.70 18.27 -22.45
C LEU A 439 -9.81 18.15 -20.93
N VAL A 440 -9.79 19.28 -20.21
CA VAL A 440 -9.92 19.30 -18.75
C VAL A 440 -11.40 19.28 -18.32
N GLU A 441 -12.29 19.96 -19.04
CA GLU A 441 -13.73 19.95 -18.76
C GLU A 441 -14.38 18.56 -18.88
N ILE A 442 -13.86 17.72 -19.78
CA ILE A 442 -14.29 16.32 -19.93
C ILE A 442 -13.70 15.44 -18.80
N ALA A 443 -12.51 15.76 -18.31
CA ALA A 443 -11.83 15.03 -17.24
C ALA A 443 -12.31 15.43 -15.83
N SER A 444 -12.89 16.63 -15.66
CA SER A 444 -13.38 17.12 -14.37
C SER A 444 -14.79 16.66 -14.01
N GLY A 445 -15.46 15.90 -14.89
CA GLY A 445 -16.72 15.18 -14.66
C GLY A 445 -17.62 15.72 -13.54
N GLU A 446 -18.28 16.85 -13.76
CA GLU A 446 -19.53 17.12 -13.06
C GLU A 446 -20.55 16.09 -13.57
N GLU A 447 -20.98 15.22 -12.65
CA GLU A 447 -22.02 14.23 -12.85
C GLU A 447 -23.38 14.95 -12.93
N ASP A 448 -23.58 15.74 -13.98
CA ASP A 448 -24.81 16.50 -14.17
C ASP A 448 -25.86 15.68 -14.92
N GLN A 449 -27.04 15.63 -14.31
CA GLN A 449 -28.17 14.80 -14.69
C GLN A 449 -28.66 15.18 -16.09
N LEU A 450 -28.47 14.28 -17.07
CA LEU A 450 -29.20 14.36 -18.33
C LEU A 450 -30.11 13.13 -18.51
N SER A 451 -31.40 13.41 -18.37
CA SER A 451 -32.51 12.51 -18.70
C SER A 451 -32.43 12.04 -20.17
N PRO A 452 -32.84 10.80 -20.49
CA PRO A 452 -32.67 10.24 -21.81
C PRO A 452 -33.77 10.73 -22.76
N LEU A 453 -33.37 11.51 -23.78
CA LEU A 453 -34.20 11.78 -24.95
C LEU A 453 -33.97 10.70 -26.02
N SER A 454 -35.01 9.87 -26.17
CA SER A 454 -35.54 9.32 -27.42
C SER A 454 -34.58 8.70 -28.46
N SER A 455 -34.64 7.36 -28.60
CA SER A 455 -34.39 6.67 -29.86
C SER A 455 -35.71 6.32 -30.57
N PRO A 456 -35.77 6.37 -31.92
CA PRO A 456 -37.01 6.16 -32.67
C PRO A 456 -37.27 4.68 -32.97
N GLY A 457 -38.52 4.27 -32.69
CA GLY A 457 -39.33 3.46 -33.59
C GLY A 457 -38.94 1.99 -33.81
N THR A 458 -39.62 1.08 -33.11
CA THR A 458 -40.16 -0.13 -33.76
C THR A 458 -41.52 -0.48 -33.15
N LYS A 459 -42.43 -0.87 -34.04
CA LYS A 459 -43.89 -0.86 -33.91
C LYS A 459 -44.47 -2.05 -33.11
N HIS A 460 -45.60 -1.77 -32.47
CA HIS A 460 -46.76 -2.62 -32.15
C HIS A 460 -46.55 -3.92 -31.34
N SER A 461 -47.16 -3.98 -30.15
CA SER A 461 -48.47 -4.64 -30.01
C SER A 461 -49.11 -4.34 -28.65
N THR A 462 -50.38 -4.02 -28.70
CA THR A 462 -51.33 -3.64 -27.65
C THR A 462 -51.65 -4.78 -26.68
N ARG A 463 -51.77 -4.49 -25.38
CA ARG A 463 -53.00 -4.80 -24.62
C ARG A 463 -53.09 -4.00 -23.31
N GLU A 464 -54.22 -3.33 -23.17
CA GLU A 464 -54.68 -2.54 -22.04
C GLU A 464 -54.85 -3.36 -20.76
N SER A 465 -54.65 -2.72 -19.60
CA SER A 465 -55.59 -2.69 -18.45
C SER A 465 -55.02 -1.82 -17.32
N THR A 466 -55.72 -0.73 -17.02
CA THR A 466 -55.60 0.13 -15.82
C THR A 466 -56.96 0.06 -15.06
N PRO A 467 -57.22 0.76 -13.93
CA PRO A 467 -56.43 1.04 -12.70
C PRO A 467 -57.21 0.73 -11.39
N ALA A 468 -56.55 0.87 -10.23
CA ALA A 468 -57.07 1.54 -9.01
C ALA A 468 -55.85 1.76 -8.07
N SER A 469 -55.38 2.95 -7.70
CA SER A 469 -55.95 4.12 -6.99
C SER A 469 -56.13 3.93 -5.47
N ALA A 470 -55.24 4.58 -4.69
CA ALA A 470 -55.45 5.36 -3.45
C ALA A 470 -54.05 5.75 -2.92
N SER A 471 -53.58 7.01 -2.92
CA SER A 471 -53.89 8.14 -2.00
C SER A 471 -53.84 7.72 -0.52
N SER A 472 -53.26 8.43 0.44
CA SER A 472 -52.95 9.85 0.67
C SER A 472 -51.93 9.92 1.84
N GLY A 473 -50.98 10.86 1.89
CA GLY A 473 -51.07 12.16 2.58
C GLY A 473 -49.85 12.23 3.53
N GLY A 474 -49.02 13.27 3.64
CA GLY A 474 -49.17 14.70 3.40
C GLY A 474 -49.23 15.42 4.75
N PHE A 475 -48.11 15.98 5.24
CA PHE A 475 -47.93 17.04 6.26
C PHE A 475 -46.39 17.21 6.42
N GLY A 476 -45.74 18.37 6.48
CA GLY A 476 -46.16 19.75 6.68
C GLY A 476 -45.28 20.40 7.76
N GLU A 477 -44.41 21.33 7.34
CA GLU A 477 -43.89 22.51 8.07
C GLU A 477 -42.72 22.43 9.09
N ASP A 478 -41.64 23.11 8.70
CA ASP A 478 -40.86 24.16 9.40
C ASP A 478 -40.78 24.19 10.93
N TRP A 479 -39.54 24.28 11.46
CA TRP A 479 -39.10 25.33 12.40
C TRP A 479 -37.57 25.44 12.44
N ALA A 480 -37.06 26.63 12.12
CA ALA A 480 -35.72 27.08 12.47
C ALA A 480 -35.64 27.49 13.95
N ARG A 481 -34.60 27.08 14.68
CA ARG A 481 -33.90 27.93 15.68
C ARG A 481 -32.62 27.32 16.25
N THR A 482 -31.65 28.21 16.35
CA THR A 482 -30.35 28.22 17.03
C THR A 482 -30.40 27.97 18.55
N ARG A 483 -29.42 27.21 19.07
CA ARG A 483 -28.91 27.25 20.47
C ARG A 483 -27.45 26.78 20.49
N SER A 484 -26.45 27.64 20.68
CA SER A 484 -25.91 28.18 21.95
C SER A 484 -25.16 27.16 22.82
N LEU A 485 -23.83 27.30 22.82
CA LEU A 485 -22.84 26.66 23.70
C LEU A 485 -23.08 27.00 25.19
N PRO A 486 -22.71 26.11 26.13
CA PRO A 486 -22.39 26.51 27.49
C PRO A 486 -20.88 26.41 27.78
N SER A 487 -20.36 27.54 28.25
CA SER A 487 -19.08 27.71 28.94
C SER A 487 -19.19 27.26 30.40
N ARG A 488 -18.15 26.61 30.93
CA ARG A 488 -17.91 26.48 32.38
C ARG A 488 -16.41 26.28 32.67
N PRO A 489 -15.94 26.62 33.88
CA PRO A 489 -14.77 27.45 34.04
C PRO A 489 -13.59 26.73 34.69
N ARG A 490 -12.44 27.33 34.43
CA ARG A 490 -11.13 27.18 35.06
C ARG A 490 -11.21 27.26 36.59
N ARG A 491 -10.63 26.29 37.30
CA ARG A 491 -10.23 26.45 38.71
C ARG A 491 -8.81 25.90 38.91
N THR A 492 -7.96 26.80 39.39
CA THR A 492 -6.56 26.64 39.78
C THR A 492 -6.46 26.32 41.28
N SER A 493 -5.57 25.41 41.65
CA SER A 493 -4.74 25.44 42.88
C SER A 493 -3.81 24.22 42.84
N GLN A 494 -2.51 24.38 42.58
CA GLN A 494 -1.43 24.64 43.55
C GLN A 494 -1.19 23.52 44.57
N ALA A 495 0.09 23.16 44.62
CA ALA A 495 0.73 22.03 45.29
C ALA A 495 0.94 22.26 46.80
N HIS A 496 1.06 21.16 47.53
CA HIS A 496 1.87 21.07 48.74
C HIS A 496 2.35 19.62 48.92
N ASP A 497 3.66 19.46 49.10
CA ASP A 497 4.35 18.24 49.54
C ASP A 497 4.13 17.98 51.03
N ALA A 498 4.05 16.70 51.43
CA ALA A 498 4.54 16.19 52.72
C ALA A 498 4.67 14.65 52.71
N PHE A 499 5.73 14.18 53.34
CA PHE A 499 6.20 12.79 53.51
C PHE A 499 5.44 12.01 54.61
N GLU A 500 5.52 10.67 54.51
CA GLU A 500 5.40 9.60 55.53
C GLU A 500 4.08 9.41 56.33
N ASP A 501 3.43 8.25 56.17
CA ASP A 501 3.62 7.10 57.08
C ASP A 501 2.80 5.86 56.68
N GLY A 502 3.30 4.68 57.04
CA GLY A 502 2.81 3.37 56.59
C GLY A 502 1.51 2.88 57.24
N ASN A 503 0.60 2.37 56.40
CA ASN A 503 -0.39 1.34 56.76
C ASN A 503 -0.86 0.61 55.47
N PRO A 504 -1.14 -0.70 55.48
CA PRO A 504 -1.51 -1.43 54.27
C PRO A 504 -2.96 -1.09 53.89
N GLY A 505 -3.11 -0.30 52.82
CA GLY A 505 -4.41 0.07 52.27
C GLY A 505 -5.17 -1.14 51.69
N PRO A 506 -6.51 -1.07 51.63
CA PRO A 506 -7.35 -2.15 51.15
C PRO A 506 -7.10 -2.44 49.67
N ALA A 507 -7.34 -3.69 49.28
CA ALA A 507 -7.18 -4.19 47.91
C ALA A 507 -7.79 -3.20 46.90
N ARG A 508 -6.96 -2.76 45.94
CA ARG A 508 -7.39 -1.90 44.84
C ARG A 508 -8.56 -2.59 44.13
N PRO A 509 -9.67 -1.88 43.86
CA PRO A 509 -10.71 -2.43 43.00
C PRO A 509 -10.07 -2.69 41.65
N HIS A 510 -10.25 -3.91 41.13
CA HIS A 510 -9.94 -4.25 39.76
C HIS A 510 -10.46 -3.13 38.86
N GLY A 511 -9.55 -2.40 38.21
CA GLY A 511 -9.91 -1.46 37.17
C GLY A 511 -10.75 -2.23 36.17
N VAL A 512 -12.03 -1.86 36.06
CA VAL A 512 -12.93 -2.40 35.06
C VAL A 512 -12.28 -2.10 33.71
N LEU A 513 -11.72 -3.13 33.09
CA LEU A 513 -11.27 -3.06 31.71
C LEU A 513 -12.48 -2.61 30.87
N PRO A 514 -12.30 -1.71 29.89
CA PRO A 514 -13.40 -1.30 29.04
C PRO A 514 -14.00 -2.55 28.37
N PRO A 515 -15.33 -2.58 28.14
CA PRO A 515 -16.00 -3.76 27.63
C PRO A 515 -15.35 -4.15 26.30
N MET A 516 -14.81 -5.39 26.25
CA MET A 516 -14.42 -6.00 24.99
C MET A 516 -15.62 -5.94 24.04
N PHE A 517 -15.42 -5.42 22.83
CA PHE A 517 -16.45 -5.48 21.79
C PHE A 517 -16.72 -6.96 21.51
N THR A 518 -17.86 -7.45 22.00
CA THR A 518 -18.37 -8.77 21.65
C THR A 518 -18.76 -8.78 20.18
N LEU A 519 -18.94 -9.98 19.62
CA LEU A 519 -19.47 -10.16 18.26
C LEU A 519 -20.72 -9.30 18.01
N ASP A 520 -21.56 -9.11 19.04
CA ASP A 520 -22.78 -8.29 18.99
C ASP A 520 -22.51 -6.81 18.78
N THR A 521 -21.39 -6.31 19.31
CA THR A 521 -21.02 -4.90 19.17
C THR A 521 -20.48 -4.62 17.77
N TYR A 522 -19.75 -5.57 17.19
CA TYR A 522 -19.30 -5.52 15.79
C TYR A 522 -20.48 -5.66 14.79
N LEU A 523 -21.47 -6.50 15.10
CA LEU A 523 -22.69 -6.64 14.28
C LEU A 523 -23.64 -5.44 14.40
N GLY A 524 -23.63 -4.72 15.52
CA GLY A 524 -24.43 -3.51 15.74
C GLY A 524 -24.01 -2.31 14.86
N GLU A 525 -22.73 -2.22 14.51
CA GLU A 525 -22.22 -1.17 13.60
C GLU A 525 -22.39 -1.52 12.11
N ILE A 526 -22.88 -2.73 11.79
CA ILE A 526 -23.08 -3.24 10.43
C ILE A 526 -24.51 -3.00 9.91
N ARG A 527 -25.42 -2.46 10.72
CA ARG A 527 -26.79 -2.11 10.28
C ARG A 527 -26.90 -0.71 9.70
#